data_AF-A0A2I8A3G6-F1
#
_entry.id   AF-A0A2I8A3G6-F1
#
_cell.length_a   1.000
_cell.length_b   1.000
_cell.length_c   1.000
_cell.angle_alpha   90.00
_cell.angle_beta   90.00
_cell.angle_gamma   90.00
#
_symmetry.space_group_name_H-M   'P 1'
#
loop_
_entity.id
_entity.type
_entity.pdbx_description
1 polymer ?
#
loop_
_entity_poly.entity_id
_entity_poly.type
_entity_poly.pdbx_seq_one_letter_code
_entity_poly.pdbx_strand_id
1 'polypeptide(L)'
;MKLSKVDLSSLVAIAHTDGHLQLLLDRGDELEVIEIPAPIQAFEGLQELNEIVAQTATLPFEVEPIAMLPVSSSMASAVGYCSDEQILQVEFQNGAIYQYSGVEPETWQELQSSDSLGRFYNQEIKGKYDCDRIDDLYDLDKC
;
A
#
# COMPACT_ATOMS: atom_id res chain seq x y z
N MET A 1 22.11 -2.92 30.77
CA MET A 1 22.05 -3.13 29.30
C MET A 1 22.10 -1.77 28.63
N LYS A 2 23.03 -1.55 27.70
CA LYS A 2 23.18 -0.28 26.98
C LYS A 2 22.64 -0.49 25.57
N LEU A 3 21.66 0.30 25.16
CA LEU A 3 21.09 0.27 23.82
C LEU A 3 21.82 1.28 22.93
N SER A 4 22.15 0.86 21.71
CA SER A 4 22.75 1.72 20.68
C SER A 4 21.90 1.63 19.41
N LYS A 5 21.55 2.79 18.85
CA LYS A 5 20.90 2.85 17.54
C LYS A 5 21.92 2.46 16.47
N VAL A 6 21.54 1.55 15.59
CA VAL A 6 22.31 1.18 14.39
C VAL A 6 21.53 1.69 13.19
N ASP A 7 22.19 2.40 12.28
CA ASP A 7 21.63 2.83 11.00
C ASP A 7 21.97 1.79 9.94
N LEU A 8 20.94 1.26 9.27
CA LEU A 8 21.05 0.21 8.26
C LEU A 8 20.45 0.66 6.91
N SER A 9 20.24 1.97 6.71
CA SER A 9 19.60 2.52 5.50
C SER A 9 20.33 2.19 4.19
N SER A 10 21.65 1.96 4.23
CA SER A 10 22.45 1.57 3.07
C SER A 10 22.53 0.06 2.85
N LEU A 11 21.91 -0.78 3.68
CA LEU A 11 21.97 -2.24 3.54
C LEU A 11 20.90 -2.74 2.56
N VAL A 12 21.33 -3.45 1.52
CA VAL A 12 20.47 -3.97 0.45
C VAL A 12 20.10 -5.44 0.68
N ALA A 13 21.09 -6.26 1.04
CA ALA A 13 20.89 -7.70 1.24
C ALA A 13 21.87 -8.28 2.25
N ILE A 14 21.49 -9.43 2.83
CA ILE A 14 22.30 -10.23 3.73
C ILE A 14 22.30 -11.67 3.24
N ALA A 15 23.47 -12.31 3.23
CA ALA A 15 23.62 -13.75 2.99
C ALA A 15 24.57 -14.36 4.02
N HIS A 16 24.57 -15.69 4.14
CA HIS A 16 25.52 -16.44 4.95
C HIS A 16 26.17 -17.55 4.13
N THR A 17 27.49 -17.60 4.12
CA THR A 17 28.26 -18.65 3.43
C THR A 17 29.54 -18.91 4.20
N ASP A 18 29.89 -20.18 4.41
CA ASP A 18 31.15 -20.61 5.01
C ASP A 18 31.52 -19.89 6.33
N GLY A 19 30.53 -19.69 7.21
CA GLY A 19 30.74 -19.04 8.52
C GLY A 19 30.96 -17.53 8.46
N HIS A 20 30.63 -16.90 7.33
CA HIS A 20 30.68 -15.47 7.14
C HIS A 20 29.30 -14.94 6.74
N LEU A 21 28.90 -13.82 7.32
CA LEU A 21 27.81 -13.00 6.81
C LEU A 21 28.35 -12.09 5.72
N GLN A 22 27.64 -12.07 4.59
CA GLN A 22 27.87 -11.16 3.46
C GLN A 22 26.80 -10.07 3.51
N LEU A 23 27.24 -8.82 3.62
CA LEU A 23 26.38 -7.63 3.63
C LEU A 23 26.56 -6.88 2.33
N LEU A 24 25.50 -6.76 1.54
CA LEU A 24 25.48 -5.96 0.32
C LEU A 24 25.04 -4.55 0.66
N LEU A 25 25.91 -3.55 0.46
CA LEU A 25 25.65 -2.15 0.76
C LEU A 25 25.52 -1.33 -0.52
N ASP A 26 24.61 -0.37 -0.52
CA ASP A 26 24.48 0.66 -1.54
C ASP A 26 25.28 1.91 -1.15
N ARG A 27 26.25 2.31 -2.00
CA ARG A 27 27.04 3.53 -1.85
C ARG A 27 26.57 4.66 -2.75
N GLY A 28 25.45 4.49 -3.45
CA GLY A 28 24.89 5.41 -4.44
C GLY A 28 25.40 5.13 -5.85
N ASP A 29 26.70 4.89 -5.99
CA ASP A 29 27.36 4.77 -7.30
C ASP A 29 27.69 3.31 -7.64
N GLU A 30 27.83 2.47 -6.62
CA GLU A 30 28.18 1.06 -6.71
C GLU A 30 27.66 0.27 -5.50
N LEU A 31 27.58 -1.06 -5.69
CA LEU A 31 27.26 -2.00 -4.61
C LEU A 31 28.55 -2.58 -4.04
N GLU A 32 28.71 -2.51 -2.72
CA GLU A 32 29.86 -3.04 -1.99
C GLU A 32 29.44 -4.26 -1.17
N VAL A 33 30.25 -5.33 -1.19
CA VAL A 33 30.03 -6.50 -0.32
C VAL A 33 31.02 -6.48 0.84
N ILE A 34 30.50 -6.52 2.06
CA ILE A 34 31.30 -6.66 3.28
C ILE A 34 31.11 -8.07 3.85
N GLU A 35 32.23 -8.73 4.14
CA GLU A 35 32.22 -10.04 4.80
C GLU A 35 32.61 -9.91 6.27
N ILE A 36 31.78 -10.47 7.15
CA ILE A 36 32.05 -10.50 8.59
C ILE A 36 31.94 -11.95 9.10
N PRO A 37 32.92 -12.44 9.89
CA PRO A 37 32.85 -13.77 10.46
C PRO A 37 31.69 -13.84 11.45
N ALA A 38 30.75 -14.75 11.22
CA ALA A 38 29.55 -14.86 12.02
C ALA A 38 28.99 -16.30 11.99
N PRO A 39 28.55 -16.83 13.14
CA PRO A 39 27.91 -18.14 13.17
C PRO A 39 26.58 -18.11 12.40
N ILE A 40 26.16 -19.25 11.85
CA ILE A 40 24.90 -19.35 11.08
C ILE A 40 23.68 -18.92 11.90
N GLN A 41 23.70 -19.13 13.22
CA GLN A 41 22.64 -18.68 14.13
C GLN A 41 22.43 -17.16 14.11
N ALA A 42 23.48 -16.37 13.79
CA ALA A 42 23.31 -14.93 13.63
C ALA A 42 22.50 -14.59 12.37
N PHE A 43 22.68 -15.34 11.28
CA PHE A 43 21.88 -15.21 10.07
C PHE A 43 20.43 -15.63 10.32
N GLU A 44 20.22 -16.79 10.95
CA GLU A 44 18.89 -17.29 11.32
C GLU A 44 18.14 -16.27 12.20
N GLY A 45 18.80 -15.72 13.22
CA GLY A 45 18.21 -14.68 14.06
C GLY A 45 17.88 -13.39 13.29
N LEU A 46 18.68 -13.01 12.29
CA LEU A 46 18.36 -11.87 11.42
C LEU A 46 17.17 -12.17 10.50
N GLN A 47 17.00 -13.41 10.04
CA GLN A 47 15.81 -13.83 9.28
C GLN A 47 14.55 -13.79 10.16
N GLU A 48 14.62 -14.31 11.39
CA GLU A 48 13.53 -14.21 12.36
C GLU A 48 13.19 -12.75 12.69
N LEU A 49 14.19 -11.89 12.88
CA LEU A 49 13.99 -10.47 13.09
C LEU A 49 13.33 -9.81 11.87
N ASN A 50 13.75 -10.17 10.66
CA ASN A 50 13.11 -9.69 9.44
C ASN A 50 11.65 -10.15 9.40
N GLU A 51 11.34 -11.38 9.78
CA GLU A 51 9.96 -11.85 9.86
C GLU A 51 9.16 -11.08 10.92
N ILE A 52 9.72 -10.80 12.10
CA ILE A 52 9.03 -10.02 13.16
C ILE A 52 8.78 -8.58 12.70
N VAL A 53 9.78 -7.94 12.09
CA VAL A 53 9.66 -6.58 11.57
C VAL A 53 8.73 -6.57 10.36
N ALA A 54 8.80 -7.57 9.48
CA ALA A 54 7.89 -7.73 8.35
C ALA A 54 6.46 -7.99 8.81
N GLN A 55 6.25 -8.77 9.88
CA GLN A 55 4.96 -8.99 10.54
C GLN A 55 4.45 -7.72 11.23
N THR A 56 5.35 -6.85 11.70
CA THR A 56 4.99 -5.53 12.23
C THR A 56 4.71 -4.53 11.10
N ALA A 57 5.40 -4.65 9.95
CA ALA A 57 5.14 -3.95 8.69
C ALA A 57 3.97 -4.58 7.90
N THR A 58 3.50 -5.75 8.33
CA THR A 58 2.19 -6.36 8.07
C THR A 58 1.35 -6.35 9.35
N LEU A 59 1.38 -5.23 10.07
CA LEU A 59 0.11 -4.55 10.12
C LEU A 59 -0.20 -4.29 8.65
N PRO A 60 -1.14 -5.00 8.00
CA PRO A 60 -1.76 -4.36 6.87
C PRO A 60 -2.07 -2.96 7.41
N PHE A 61 -1.74 -1.90 6.66
CA PHE A 61 -2.64 -0.76 6.70
C PHE A 61 -4.01 -1.44 6.72
N GLU A 62 -4.73 -1.42 7.85
CA GLU A 62 -6.06 -2.00 7.88
C GLU A 62 -6.72 -1.20 6.78
N VAL A 63 -6.81 -1.78 5.58
CA VAL A 63 -7.48 -1.14 4.46
C VAL A 63 -8.91 -1.29 4.90
N GLU A 64 -9.29 -0.40 5.83
CA GLU A 64 -10.63 -0.34 6.33
C GLU A 64 -11.44 -0.16 5.08
N PRO A 65 -12.35 -1.10 4.79
CA PRO A 65 -13.10 -1.06 3.55
C PRO A 65 -13.74 0.32 3.48
N ILE A 66 -13.44 1.05 2.40
CA ILE A 66 -13.94 2.41 2.22
C ILE A 66 -15.45 2.36 2.38
N ALA A 67 -15.98 3.06 3.38
CA ALA A 67 -17.40 3.03 3.69
C ALA A 67 -18.21 3.55 2.50
N MET A 68 -18.92 2.64 1.83
CA MET A 68 -19.69 2.95 0.62
C MET A 68 -21.07 3.52 0.97
N LEU A 69 -21.39 4.66 0.38
CA LEU A 69 -22.69 5.31 0.48
C LEU A 69 -23.50 5.03 -0.79
N PRO A 70 -24.69 4.41 -0.68
CA PRO A 70 -25.55 4.20 -1.85
C PRO A 70 -26.05 5.53 -2.40
N VAL A 71 -26.11 5.64 -3.73
CA VAL A 71 -26.53 6.87 -4.42
C VAL A 71 -27.62 6.59 -5.45
N SER A 72 -28.51 7.56 -5.65
CA SER A 72 -29.48 7.51 -6.74
C SER A 72 -28.85 8.10 -8.01
N SER A 73 -28.21 7.26 -8.82
CA SER A 73 -27.57 7.66 -10.07
C SER A 73 -27.73 6.58 -11.13
N SER A 74 -27.86 6.98 -12.40
CA SER A 74 -27.84 6.05 -13.53
C SER A 74 -26.43 5.52 -13.84
N MET A 75 -25.38 6.14 -13.26
CA MET A 75 -23.99 5.77 -13.45
C MET A 75 -23.46 4.87 -12.32
N ALA A 76 -23.68 5.28 -11.07
CA ALA A 76 -23.13 4.65 -9.89
C ALA A 76 -24.23 4.09 -8.98
N SER A 77 -23.99 2.93 -8.37
CA SER A 77 -24.83 2.36 -7.31
C SER A 77 -24.39 2.88 -5.94
N ALA A 78 -23.09 3.02 -5.72
CA ALA A 78 -22.51 3.54 -4.48
C ALA A 78 -21.20 4.29 -4.72
N VAL A 79 -20.87 5.20 -3.81
CA VAL A 79 -19.58 5.92 -3.78
C VAL A 79 -19.06 5.99 -2.35
N GLY A 80 -17.75 5.92 -2.18
CA GLY A 80 -17.09 6.00 -0.87
C GLY A 80 -15.81 6.82 -0.97
N TYR A 81 -15.36 7.37 0.14
CA TYR A 81 -14.15 8.19 0.17
C TYR A 81 -13.35 7.99 1.45
N CYS A 82 -12.05 7.77 1.31
CA CYS A 82 -11.09 7.74 2.41
C CYS A 82 -10.28 9.04 2.40
N SER A 83 -10.44 9.88 3.43
CA SER A 83 -9.73 11.17 3.52
C SER A 83 -8.24 11.01 3.82
N ASP A 84 -7.89 9.99 4.59
CA ASP A 84 -6.53 9.76 5.06
C ASP A 84 -5.62 9.31 3.92
N GLU A 85 -6.19 8.58 2.96
CA GLU A 85 -5.51 8.09 1.76
C GLU A 85 -5.85 8.89 0.49
N GLN A 86 -6.80 9.84 0.56
CA GLN A 86 -7.33 10.59 -0.57
C GLN A 86 -7.81 9.69 -1.72
N ILE A 87 -8.53 8.62 -1.36
CA ILE A 87 -9.05 7.62 -2.31
C ILE A 87 -10.55 7.77 -2.44
N LEU A 88 -11.02 7.98 -3.67
CA LEU A 88 -12.42 7.88 -4.06
C LEU A 88 -12.70 6.50 -4.63
N GLN A 89 -13.67 5.79 -4.07
CA GLN A 89 -14.19 4.54 -4.63
C GLN A 89 -15.55 4.76 -5.29
N VAL A 90 -15.71 4.24 -6.50
CA VAL A 90 -16.96 4.30 -7.25
C VAL A 90 -17.38 2.89 -7.65
N GLU A 91 -18.57 2.48 -7.22
CA GLU A 91 -19.24 1.28 -7.70
C GLU A 91 -20.25 1.69 -8.78
N PHE A 92 -20.03 1.19 -10.00
CA PHE A 92 -20.90 1.45 -11.14
C PHE A 92 -22.14 0.54 -11.10
N GLN A 93 -23.23 0.96 -11.74
CA GLN A 93 -24.47 0.18 -11.86
C GLN A 93 -24.29 -1.23 -12.47
N ASN A 94 -23.20 -1.45 -13.21
CA ASN A 94 -22.86 -2.77 -13.77
C ASN A 94 -22.04 -3.65 -12.81
N GLY A 95 -21.82 -3.20 -11.57
CA GLY A 95 -21.04 -3.90 -10.53
C GLY A 95 -19.53 -3.69 -10.62
N ALA A 96 -19.02 -2.94 -11.60
CA ALA A 96 -17.59 -2.63 -11.66
C ALA A 96 -17.21 -1.64 -10.55
N ILE A 97 -16.11 -1.91 -9.86
CA ILE A 97 -15.59 -1.03 -8.80
C ILE A 97 -14.26 -0.45 -9.25
N TYR A 98 -14.10 0.85 -9.09
CA TYR A 98 -12.86 1.57 -9.35
C TYR A 98 -12.47 2.40 -8.15
N GLN A 99 -11.17 2.45 -7.87
CA GLN A 99 -10.58 3.38 -6.92
C GLN A 99 -9.76 4.42 -7.68
N TYR A 100 -9.89 5.69 -7.26
CA TYR A 100 -9.18 6.84 -7.80
C TYR A 100 -8.32 7.43 -6.69
N SER A 101 -7.02 7.50 -6.90
CA SER A 101 -6.06 8.01 -5.91
C SER A 101 -5.82 9.52 -6.08
N GLY A 102 -5.53 10.20 -4.98
CA GLY A 102 -5.20 11.63 -4.97
C GLY A 102 -6.40 12.54 -5.20
N VAL A 103 -7.62 12.05 -4.99
CA VAL A 103 -8.84 12.88 -5.06
C VAL A 103 -8.92 13.73 -3.81
N GLU A 104 -8.93 15.06 -3.94
CA GLU A 104 -8.96 15.96 -2.79
C GLU A 104 -10.33 15.95 -2.08
N PRO A 105 -10.39 16.22 -0.76
CA PRO A 105 -11.65 16.26 -0.01
C PRO A 105 -12.68 17.23 -0.58
N GLU A 106 -12.24 18.33 -1.18
CA GLU A 106 -13.09 19.30 -1.86
C GLU A 106 -13.81 18.68 -3.07
N THR A 107 -13.09 17.93 -3.90
CA THR A 107 -13.67 17.21 -5.05
C THR A 107 -14.69 16.18 -4.60
N TRP A 108 -14.44 15.49 -3.48
CA TRP A 108 -15.42 14.58 -2.88
C TRP A 108 -16.70 15.31 -2.44
N GLN A 109 -16.58 16.45 -1.75
CA GLN A 109 -17.73 17.24 -1.30
C GLN A 109 -18.56 17.77 -2.48
N GLU A 110 -17.90 18.20 -3.55
CA GLU A 110 -18.56 18.64 -4.78
C GLU A 110 -19.25 17.49 -5.51
N LEU A 111 -18.63 16.30 -5.57
CA LEU A 111 -19.25 15.09 -6.13
C LEU A 111 -20.55 14.74 -5.39
N GLN A 112 -20.53 14.77 -4.05
CA GLN A 112 -21.71 14.49 -3.21
C GLN A 112 -22.82 15.53 -3.38
N SER A 113 -22.46 16.80 -3.60
CA SER A 113 -23.41 17.91 -3.69
C SER A 113 -23.92 18.18 -5.11
N SER A 114 -23.38 17.48 -6.11
CA SER A 114 -23.72 17.67 -7.52
C SER A 114 -25.12 17.19 -7.86
N ASP A 115 -25.89 18.03 -8.57
CA ASP A 115 -27.21 17.68 -9.13
C ASP A 115 -27.14 16.50 -10.12
N SER A 116 -25.97 16.23 -10.68
CA SER A 116 -25.74 15.13 -11.62
C SER A 116 -24.37 14.50 -11.40
N LEU A 117 -24.36 13.46 -10.57
CA LEU A 117 -23.17 12.71 -10.18
C LEU A 117 -22.38 12.20 -11.41
N GLY A 118 -23.10 11.72 -12.44
CA GLY A 118 -22.47 11.28 -13.68
C GLY A 118 -21.87 12.40 -14.53
N ARG A 119 -22.48 13.59 -14.56
CA ARG A 119 -21.91 14.74 -15.27
C ARG A 119 -20.63 15.22 -14.59
N PHE A 120 -20.66 15.36 -13.27
CA PHE A 120 -19.50 15.76 -12.48
C PHE A 120 -18.38 14.74 -12.65
N TYR A 121 -18.65 13.44 -12.49
CA TYR A 121 -17.65 12.39 -12.68
C TYR A 121 -16.97 12.46 -14.05
N ASN A 122 -17.72 12.65 -15.15
CA ASN A 122 -17.12 12.74 -16.48
C ASN A 122 -16.29 14.02 -16.70
N GLN A 123 -16.59 15.10 -15.97
CA GLN A 123 -15.90 16.38 -16.11
C GLN A 123 -14.67 16.46 -15.21
N GLU A 124 -14.80 16.02 -13.96
CA GLU A 124 -13.83 16.28 -12.90
C GLU A 124 -13.03 15.06 -12.46
N ILE A 125 -13.49 13.83 -12.70
CA ILE A 125 -12.80 12.62 -12.21
C ILE A 125 -12.25 11.77 -13.35
N LYS A 126 -13.09 11.45 -14.34
CA LYS A 126 -12.76 10.50 -15.40
C LYS A 126 -11.55 10.97 -16.23
N GLY A 127 -10.46 10.22 -16.14
CA GLY A 127 -9.22 10.50 -16.88
C GLY A 127 -8.38 11.65 -16.31
N LYS A 128 -8.75 12.19 -15.13
CA LYS A 128 -7.98 13.20 -14.39
C LYS A 128 -7.18 12.62 -13.22
N TYR A 129 -7.56 11.45 -12.72
CA TYR A 129 -6.89 10.75 -11.63
C TYR A 129 -6.42 9.37 -12.08
N ASP A 130 -5.33 8.91 -11.50
CA ASP A 130 -4.89 7.52 -11.60
C ASP A 130 -5.94 6.61 -10.96
N CYS A 131 -6.27 5.52 -11.64
CA CYS A 131 -7.32 4.63 -11.18
C CYS A 131 -7.01 3.16 -11.41
N ASP A 132 -7.39 2.35 -10.43
CA ASP A 132 -7.31 0.91 -10.49
C ASP A 132 -8.72 0.31 -10.44
N ARG A 133 -8.92 -0.73 -11.26
CA ARG A 133 -10.13 -1.54 -11.21
C ARG A 133 -9.95 -2.57 -10.10
N ILE A 134 -10.92 -2.65 -9.20
CA ILE A 134 -10.95 -3.65 -8.15
C ILE A 134 -11.74 -4.84 -8.69
N ASP A 135 -11.02 -5.92 -9.00
CA ASP A 135 -11.61 -7.14 -9.57
C ASP A 135 -12.04 -8.15 -8.48
N ASP A 136 -11.55 -8.01 -7.26
CA ASP A 136 -11.85 -8.92 -6.15
C ASP A 136 -12.22 -8.15 -4.87
N LEU A 137 -13.51 -8.22 -4.48
CA LEU A 137 -13.95 -7.95 -3.11
C LEU A 137 -13.54 -9.16 -2.28
N TYR A 138 -12.33 -9.13 -1.71
CA TYR A 138 -11.81 -10.07 -0.72
C TYR A 138 -11.96 -11.57 -1.07
N ASP A 139 -10.91 -12.18 -1.61
CA ASP A 139 -10.72 -13.65 -1.63
C ASP A 139 -10.45 -14.17 -0.18
N LEU A 140 -11.35 -13.88 0.77
CA LEU A 140 -11.30 -14.33 2.17
C LEU A 140 -11.96 -15.71 2.37
N ASP A 141 -12.25 -16.45 1.30
CA ASP A 141 -12.85 -17.80 1.35
C ASP A 141 -12.00 -18.86 0.63
N LYS A 142 -10.66 -18.71 0.63
CA LYS A 142 -9.77 -19.80 0.22
C LYS A 142 -8.86 -20.30 1.35
N CYS A 143 -9.37 -21.41 1.92
CA CYS A 143 -8.72 -22.47 2.71
C CYS A 143 -8.53 -22.26 4.22
#